data_AF-A0A0C3EYH3-F1
#
_entry.id   AF-A0A0C3EYH3-F1
#
_cell.length_a   1.000
_cell.length_b   1.000
_cell.length_c   1.000
_cell.angle_alpha   90.00
_cell.angle_beta   90.00
_cell.angle_gamma   90.00
#
_symmetry.space_group_name_H-M   'P 1'
#
loop_
_entity.id
_entity.type
_entity.pdbx_description
1 polymer ?
#
loop_
_entity_poly.entity_id
_entity_poly.type
_entity_poly.pdbx_seq_one_letter_code
_entity_poly.pdbx_strand_id
1 'polypeptide(L)'
;MNHALSKAETAYQTLENAYQKLVNAVPQLLGLADDHGDSALNGLSTTSSKPELNIFASSTRPASKMDYPKVQFWDRRAWDTHMKNKKDTTSINQSAPQRGGARKSQNINVTMQYAEDADGVPVDGDRAGAMRRHARAIWDHFATKGIPVKTWTKTDSLNQQYYYTDMCRQFPELRLCDLNWKADKIAVDTYSSWYSNRRPATSFTIKNEADSADKHSLVKRAGTPSLHASQSKKLKKADPSTTAITQPSISPTRAPSSQSLPQPTSPHGHQTNGDELQQALQDVELVISANNDYSGGVEGVETTTE
;
A
#
# COMPACT_ATOMS: atom_id res chain seq x y z
N MET A 1 41.67 37.87 2.06
CA MET A 1 40.66 37.30 2.99
C MET A 1 39.51 38.26 3.30
N ASN A 2 39.75 39.52 3.69
CA ASN A 2 38.70 40.44 4.15
C ASN A 2 37.58 40.75 3.12
N HIS A 3 37.88 40.75 1.82
CA HIS A 3 36.88 41.01 0.78
C HIS A 3 35.87 39.86 0.58
N ALA A 4 36.24 38.61 0.93
CA ALA A 4 35.33 37.47 0.82
C ALA A 4 34.31 37.44 1.97
N LEU A 5 34.74 37.80 3.18
CA LEU A 5 33.86 37.92 4.35
C LEU A 5 32.80 39.02 4.17
N SER A 6 33.21 40.19 3.67
CA SER A 6 32.27 41.30 3.40
C SER A 6 31.19 40.94 2.37
N LYS A 7 31.53 40.15 1.34
CA LYS A 7 30.54 39.67 0.37
C LYS A 7 29.54 38.67 0.97
N ALA A 8 30.01 37.79 1.87
CA ALA A 8 29.16 36.82 2.55
C ALA A 8 28.15 37.51 3.49
N GLU A 9 28.61 38.51 4.25
CA GLU A 9 27.73 39.31 5.13
C GLU A 9 26.66 40.06 4.34
N THR A 10 27.04 40.66 3.20
CA THR A 10 26.08 41.37 2.34
C THR A 10 25.01 40.44 1.76
N ALA A 11 25.42 39.22 1.36
CA ALA A 11 24.49 38.21 0.86
C ALA A 11 23.52 37.74 1.94
N TYR A 12 24.01 37.53 3.17
CA TYR A 12 23.19 37.15 4.31
C TYR A 12 22.16 38.22 4.65
N GLN A 13 22.58 39.49 4.73
CA GLN A 13 21.67 40.60 5.02
C GLN A 13 20.60 40.78 3.93
N THR A 14 20.96 40.52 2.67
CA THR A 14 20.01 40.57 1.55
C THR A 14 18.95 39.48 1.68
N LEU A 15 19.34 38.27 2.07
CA LEU A 15 18.43 37.14 2.27
C LEU A 15 17.47 37.39 3.43
N GLU A 16 17.97 37.91 4.55
CA GLU A 16 17.17 38.23 5.73
C GLU A 16 16.12 39.31 5.43
N ASN A 17 16.51 40.36 4.70
CA ASN A 17 15.59 41.41 4.25
C ASN A 17 14.51 40.88 3.29
N ALA A 18 14.86 39.96 2.39
CA ALA A 18 13.89 39.34 1.49
C ALA A 18 12.89 38.46 2.26
N TYR A 19 13.36 37.69 3.23
CA TYR A 19 12.52 36.86 4.09
C TYR A 19 11.53 37.70 4.91
N GLN A 20 11.99 38.76 5.55
CA GLN A 20 11.14 39.66 6.34
C GLN A 20 10.05 40.33 5.48
N LYS A 21 10.37 40.73 4.24
CA LYS A 21 9.37 41.25 3.30
C LYS A 21 8.28 40.23 2.99
N LEU A 22 8.63 38.96 2.83
CA LEU A 22 7.70 37.91 2.49
C LEU A 22 6.78 37.58 3.69
N VAL A 23 7.34 37.44 4.89
CA VAL A 23 6.59 37.22 6.13
C VAL A 23 5.56 38.32 6.36
N ASN A 24 5.91 39.58 6.10
CA ASN A 24 5.00 40.71 6.27
C ASN A 24 3.90 40.80 5.19
N ALA A 25 4.11 40.22 4.01
CA ALA A 25 3.13 40.25 2.91
C ALA A 25 2.06 39.14 2.99
N VAL A 26 2.36 38.02 3.66
CA VAL A 26 1.46 36.86 3.75
C VAL A 26 0.09 37.20 4.37
N PRO A 27 -0.02 37.96 5.47
CA PRO A 27 -1.32 38.30 6.06
C PRO A 27 -2.23 39.14 5.17
N GLN A 28 -1.66 40.00 4.31
CA GLN A 28 -2.43 40.87 3.42
C GLN A 28 -3.08 40.09 2.26
N LEU A 29 -2.43 39.02 1.79
CA LEU A 29 -2.98 38.15 0.75
C LEU A 29 -4.10 37.25 1.26
N LEU A 30 -4.08 36.90 2.55
CA LEU A 30 -5.13 36.09 3.18
C LEU A 30 -6.40 36.91 3.49
N GLY A 31 -6.31 38.24 3.62
CA GLY A 31 -7.45 39.11 3.91
C GLY A 31 -8.30 39.53 2.70
N LEU A 32 -7.88 39.20 1.46
CA LEU A 32 -8.58 39.63 0.23
C LEU A 32 -9.63 38.61 -0.28
N ALA A 33 -9.89 37.52 0.46
CA ALA A 33 -10.80 36.46 0.01
C ALA A 33 -12.24 36.60 0.56
N ASP A 34 -12.52 37.50 1.50
CA ASP A 34 -13.79 37.52 2.24
C ASP A 34 -14.55 38.86 2.15
N ASP A 35 -14.67 39.46 0.96
CA ASP A 35 -15.60 40.59 0.79
C ASP A 35 -16.23 40.62 -0.60
N HIS A 36 -17.34 39.90 -0.79
CA HIS A 36 -18.37 40.18 -1.82
C HIS A 36 -19.76 39.86 -1.26
N GLY A 37 -20.31 40.83 -0.52
CA GLY A 37 -21.64 41.42 -0.73
C GLY A 37 -22.88 40.53 -0.74
N ASP A 38 -23.59 40.52 0.39
CA ASP A 38 -25.02 40.27 0.51
C ASP A 38 -25.88 41.39 -0.11
N SER A 39 -26.96 41.03 -0.82
CA SER A 39 -28.36 41.42 -0.51
C SER A 39 -29.27 41.51 -1.75
N ALA A 40 -30.23 40.58 -1.89
CA ALA A 40 -31.66 40.86 -1.68
C ALA A 40 -32.61 39.78 -2.30
N LEU A 41 -33.31 39.08 -1.39
CA LEU A 41 -34.74 38.69 -1.41
C LEU A 41 -35.27 37.76 -2.54
N ASN A 42 -35.50 36.49 -2.19
CA ASN A 42 -36.83 35.92 -1.91
C ASN A 42 -36.86 34.39 -1.97
N GLY A 43 -37.34 33.78 -0.88
CA GLY A 43 -38.35 32.72 -0.98
C GLY A 43 -37.92 31.29 -1.29
N LEU A 44 -38.23 30.43 -0.31
CA LEU A 44 -38.74 29.06 -0.45
C LEU A 44 -37.78 27.87 -0.26
N SER A 45 -38.11 27.12 0.79
CA SER A 45 -37.97 25.67 0.96
C SER A 45 -36.62 25.08 1.35
N THR A 46 -36.54 24.86 2.66
CA THR A 46 -35.95 23.73 3.35
C THR A 46 -36.00 22.42 2.54
N THR A 47 -34.88 22.02 1.93
CA THR A 47 -34.52 20.61 1.76
C THR A 47 -33.05 20.40 2.12
N SER A 48 -32.87 19.85 3.31
CA SER A 48 -31.68 19.17 3.78
C SER A 48 -31.13 18.21 2.71
N SER A 49 -30.01 18.57 2.07
CA SER A 49 -29.15 17.59 1.42
C SER A 49 -27.69 18.08 1.38
N LYS A 50 -26.90 17.44 2.24
CA LYS A 50 -25.46 17.13 2.11
C LYS A 50 -24.49 18.25 1.71
N PRO A 51 -23.54 18.64 2.59
CA PRO A 51 -22.30 19.22 2.13
C PRO A 51 -21.47 18.10 1.48
N GLU A 52 -21.56 17.98 0.16
CA GLU A 52 -20.42 17.49 -0.62
C GLU A 52 -19.33 18.56 -0.58
N LEU A 53 -18.06 18.11 -0.66
CA LEU A 53 -16.85 18.92 -0.86
C LEU A 53 -16.15 19.47 0.40
N ASN A 54 -15.77 18.58 1.33
CA ASN A 54 -14.47 18.72 2.01
C ASN A 54 -13.90 17.35 2.44
N ILE A 55 -13.68 16.46 1.48
CA ILE A 55 -13.07 15.13 1.70
C ILE A 55 -11.52 15.22 1.71
N PHE A 56 -10.94 16.36 1.32
CA PHE A 56 -9.49 16.50 1.17
C PHE A 56 -8.74 16.93 2.45
N ALA A 57 -9.40 17.58 3.42
CA ALA A 57 -8.71 18.16 4.57
C ALA A 57 -8.61 17.25 5.82
N SER A 58 -9.43 16.21 5.95
CA SER A 58 -9.59 15.47 7.21
C SER A 58 -8.93 14.09 7.26
N SER A 59 -8.27 13.65 6.18
CA SER A 59 -7.86 12.24 6.03
C SER A 59 -6.34 12.01 6.04
N THR A 60 -5.55 12.91 6.62
CA THR A 60 -4.09 12.71 6.83
C THR A 60 -3.74 12.25 8.23
N ARG A 61 -4.68 12.31 9.19
CA ARG A 61 -4.42 11.81 10.55
C ARG A 61 -4.14 10.30 10.47
N PRO A 62 -2.99 9.83 10.98
CA PRO A 62 -2.73 8.40 11.15
C PRO A 62 -3.85 7.78 11.99
N ALA A 63 -4.33 6.59 11.61
CA ALA A 63 -5.31 5.88 12.42
C ALA A 63 -4.65 5.48 13.76
N SER A 64 -5.34 5.66 14.87
CA SER A 64 -4.86 5.20 16.17
C SER A 64 -5.33 3.78 16.46
N LYS A 65 -4.45 2.94 17.00
CA LYS A 65 -4.79 1.59 17.45
C LYS A 65 -5.94 1.54 18.46
N MET A 66 -6.03 2.57 19.30
CA MET A 66 -7.09 2.67 20.31
C MET A 66 -8.48 2.83 19.68
N ASP A 67 -8.58 3.45 18.50
CA ASP A 67 -9.85 3.70 17.82
C ASP A 67 -10.35 2.45 17.07
N TYR A 68 -9.46 1.52 16.71
CA TYR A 68 -9.81 0.28 16.02
C TYR A 68 -9.19 -0.95 16.72
N PRO A 69 -9.70 -1.32 17.90
CA PRO A 69 -9.13 -2.41 18.70
C PRO A 69 -9.26 -3.80 18.06
N LYS A 70 -10.15 -3.95 17.07
CA LYS A 70 -10.36 -5.22 16.36
C LYS A 70 -9.31 -5.50 15.28
N VAL A 71 -8.61 -4.47 14.80
CA VAL A 71 -7.53 -4.62 13.83
C VAL A 71 -6.35 -5.28 14.51
N GLN A 72 -5.92 -6.44 13.99
CA GLN A 72 -4.89 -7.28 14.61
C GLN A 72 -3.49 -6.86 14.15
N PHE A 73 -3.35 -6.56 12.86
CA PHE A 73 -2.05 -6.33 12.23
C PHE A 73 -1.74 -4.85 12.07
N TRP A 74 -1.43 -4.18 13.18
CA TRP A 74 -0.98 -2.79 13.20
C TRP A 74 0.46 -2.62 12.75
N ASP A 75 1.31 -3.62 13.04
CA ASP A 75 2.73 -3.62 12.73
C ASP A 75 3.12 -4.81 11.86
N ARG A 76 4.13 -4.62 11.03
CA ARG A 76 4.73 -5.69 10.22
C ARG A 76 5.18 -6.88 11.08
N ARG A 77 5.72 -6.62 12.27
CA ARG A 77 6.20 -7.67 13.20
C ARG A 77 5.08 -8.59 13.65
N ALA A 78 3.90 -8.03 13.97
CA ALA A 78 2.73 -8.81 14.38
C ALA A 78 2.30 -9.77 13.26
N TRP A 79 2.29 -9.28 12.02
CA TRP A 79 1.99 -10.11 10.85
C TRP A 79 3.04 -11.20 10.60
N ASP A 80 4.32 -10.87 10.68
CA ASP A 80 5.40 -11.85 10.47
C ASP A 80 5.35 -12.97 11.54
N THR A 81 5.04 -12.63 12.80
CA THR A 81 4.83 -13.61 13.88
C THR A 81 3.61 -14.50 13.59
N HIS A 82 2.49 -13.92 13.17
CA HIS A 82 1.29 -14.68 12.79
C HIS A 82 1.57 -15.66 11.64
N MET A 83 2.33 -15.25 10.62
CA MET A 83 2.72 -16.12 9.51
C MET A 83 3.64 -17.26 9.93
N LYS A 84 4.58 -17.02 10.87
CA LYS A 84 5.45 -18.07 11.43
C LYS A 84 4.62 -19.14 12.16
N ASN A 85 3.75 -18.71 13.08
CA ASN A 85 2.89 -19.62 13.84
C ASN A 85 1.96 -20.45 12.92
N LYS A 86 1.43 -19.83 11.87
CA LYS A 86 0.59 -20.52 10.87
C LYS A 86 1.37 -21.57 10.07
N LYS A 87 2.63 -21.31 9.75
CA LYS A 87 3.51 -22.26 9.03
C LYS A 87 3.83 -23.49 9.88
N ASP A 88 4.04 -23.30 11.17
CA ASP A 88 4.38 -24.38 12.10
C ASP A 88 3.17 -25.28 12.40
N THR A 89 1.94 -24.81 12.13
CA THR A 89 0.69 -25.55 12.36
C THR A 89 0.28 -26.42 11.16
N THR A 90 1.22 -26.88 10.33
CA THR A 90 0.89 -27.73 9.16
C THR A 90 0.33 -29.07 9.64
N SER A 91 -0.99 -29.16 9.70
CA SER A 91 -1.71 -30.38 10.04
C SER A 91 -1.45 -31.42 8.95
N ILE A 92 -0.91 -32.57 9.34
CA ILE A 92 -0.46 -33.68 8.47
C ILE A 92 -1.56 -34.22 7.51
N ASN A 93 -2.83 -33.83 7.68
CA ASN A 93 -3.99 -34.37 6.97
C ASN A 93 -4.70 -33.41 5.99
N GLN A 94 -4.10 -32.30 5.54
CA GLN A 94 -4.78 -31.46 4.55
C GLN A 94 -4.56 -31.95 3.11
N SER A 95 -5.69 -32.20 2.42
CA SER A 95 -5.76 -32.51 0.99
C SER A 95 -5.00 -31.50 0.14
N ALA A 96 -4.39 -31.98 -0.95
CA ALA A 96 -3.48 -31.22 -1.81
C ALA A 96 -3.93 -29.77 -2.08
N PRO A 97 -3.01 -28.80 -2.06
CA PRO A 97 -3.35 -27.38 -2.22
C PRO A 97 -4.06 -27.13 -3.56
N GLN A 98 -5.34 -26.79 -3.47
CA GLN A 98 -6.19 -26.49 -4.61
C GLN A 98 -5.58 -25.33 -5.40
N ARG A 99 -5.18 -25.60 -6.67
CA ARG A 99 -4.49 -24.63 -7.54
C ARG A 99 -5.35 -23.37 -7.79
N GLY A 100 -4.67 -22.25 -8.00
CA GLY A 100 -5.18 -20.87 -7.87
C GLY A 100 -6.40 -20.44 -8.70
N GLY A 101 -6.91 -21.25 -9.63
CA GLY A 101 -8.12 -20.93 -10.40
C GLY A 101 -9.40 -20.95 -9.54
N ALA A 102 -9.59 -21.98 -8.73
CA ALA A 102 -10.82 -22.18 -7.95
C ALA A 102 -11.00 -21.14 -6.82
N ARG A 103 -9.91 -20.68 -6.22
CA ARG A 103 -9.95 -19.69 -5.14
C ARG A 103 -10.31 -18.28 -5.63
N LYS A 104 -9.86 -17.94 -6.84
CA LYS A 104 -10.21 -16.65 -7.47
C LYS A 104 -11.70 -16.57 -7.77
N SER A 105 -12.33 -17.67 -8.23
CA SER A 105 -13.78 -17.72 -8.46
C SER A 105 -14.61 -17.64 -7.17
N GLN A 106 -14.00 -17.88 -6.00
CA GLN A 106 -14.66 -17.81 -4.70
C GLN A 106 -14.43 -16.48 -3.97
N ASN A 107 -13.80 -15.49 -4.62
CA ASN A 107 -13.46 -14.19 -4.01
C ASN A 107 -12.61 -14.31 -2.72
N ILE A 108 -11.77 -15.35 -2.63
CA ILE A 108 -10.96 -15.61 -1.43
C ILE A 108 -9.60 -14.91 -1.53
N ASN A 109 -9.32 -14.01 -0.57
CA ASN A 109 -8.01 -13.41 -0.40
C ASN A 109 -7.08 -14.31 0.42
N VAL A 110 -6.00 -14.78 -0.22
CA VAL A 110 -4.99 -15.63 0.42
C VAL A 110 -3.70 -14.86 0.68
N THR A 111 -3.41 -13.81 -0.09
CA THR A 111 -2.10 -13.15 -0.13
C THR A 111 -2.02 -11.88 0.72
N MET A 112 -3.16 -11.23 0.96
CA MET A 112 -3.24 -9.93 1.63
C MET A 112 -4.13 -9.98 2.86
N GLN A 113 -4.06 -11.06 3.65
CA GLN A 113 -4.93 -11.23 4.83
C GLN A 113 -4.58 -10.22 5.95
N TYR A 114 -3.44 -9.55 5.85
CA TYR A 114 -3.06 -8.44 6.74
C TYR A 114 -3.84 -7.15 6.49
N ALA A 115 -4.44 -6.99 5.31
CA ALA A 115 -5.28 -5.85 5.00
C ALA A 115 -6.66 -6.12 5.59
N GLU A 116 -6.92 -5.53 6.75
CA GLU A 116 -8.16 -5.66 7.53
C GLU A 116 -8.93 -4.35 7.47
N ASP A 117 -10.27 -4.44 7.49
CA ASP A 117 -11.14 -3.29 7.68
C ASP A 117 -11.18 -2.82 9.15
N ALA A 118 -12.01 -1.82 9.45
CA ALA A 118 -12.18 -1.27 10.80
C ALA A 118 -12.67 -2.32 11.82
N ASP A 119 -13.33 -3.38 11.35
CA ASP A 119 -13.84 -4.47 12.18
C ASP A 119 -12.85 -5.62 12.34
N GLY A 120 -11.64 -5.50 11.79
CA GLY A 120 -10.63 -6.56 11.82
C GLY A 120 -10.90 -7.69 10.83
N VAL A 121 -11.80 -7.50 9.87
CA VAL A 121 -12.11 -8.50 8.85
C VAL A 121 -11.14 -8.34 7.68
N PRO A 122 -10.43 -9.41 7.26
CA PRO A 122 -9.57 -9.34 6.09
C PRO A 122 -10.34 -8.99 4.81
N VAL A 123 -9.77 -8.12 3.97
CA VAL A 123 -10.38 -7.74 2.69
C VAL A 123 -10.55 -8.96 1.78
N ASP A 124 -11.59 -8.93 0.94
CA ASP A 124 -11.89 -9.99 -0.01
C ASP A 124 -10.90 -10.02 -1.20
N GLY A 125 -11.03 -11.06 -2.04
CA GLY A 125 -10.15 -11.27 -3.19
C GLY A 125 -10.25 -10.15 -4.24
N ASP A 126 -11.44 -9.60 -4.46
CA ASP A 126 -11.74 -8.57 -5.44
C ASP A 126 -11.18 -7.22 -5.01
N ARG A 127 -11.32 -6.87 -3.72
CA ARG A 127 -10.70 -5.68 -3.11
C ARG A 127 -9.18 -5.79 -3.12
N ALA A 128 -8.61 -6.94 -2.74
CA ALA A 128 -7.17 -7.19 -2.88
C ALA A 128 -6.70 -7.14 -4.34
N GLY A 129 -7.56 -7.57 -5.28
CA GLY A 129 -7.35 -7.41 -6.72
C GLY A 129 -7.33 -5.94 -7.14
N ALA A 130 -8.26 -5.12 -6.64
CA ALA A 130 -8.34 -3.70 -6.89
C ALA A 130 -7.10 -2.96 -6.37
N MET A 131 -6.65 -3.26 -5.15
CA MET A 131 -5.43 -2.70 -4.56
C MET A 131 -4.21 -2.94 -5.47
N ARG A 132 -4.02 -4.19 -5.92
CA ARG A 132 -2.90 -4.53 -6.83
C ARG A 132 -3.03 -3.88 -8.21
N ARG A 133 -4.25 -3.72 -8.75
CA ARG A 133 -4.46 -3.01 -10.02
C ARG A 133 -4.09 -1.53 -9.88
N HIS A 134 -4.52 -0.89 -8.80
CA HIS A 134 -4.23 0.51 -8.55
C HIS A 134 -2.73 0.76 -8.31
N ALA A 135 -2.07 -0.10 -7.53
CA ALA A 135 -0.63 -0.04 -7.33
C ALA A 135 0.14 -0.07 -8.68
N ARG A 136 -0.26 -0.95 -9.60
CA ARG A 136 0.34 -1.02 -10.95
C ARG A 136 0.08 0.24 -11.77
N ALA A 137 -1.12 0.82 -11.68
CA ALA A 137 -1.44 2.07 -12.37
C ALA A 137 -0.54 3.24 -11.90
N ILE A 138 -0.24 3.31 -10.60
CA ILE A 138 0.71 4.30 -10.06
C ILE A 138 2.11 4.09 -10.66
N TRP A 139 2.58 2.85 -10.72
CA TRP A 139 3.88 2.57 -11.33
C TRP A 139 3.89 2.79 -12.84
N ASP A 140 2.75 2.56 -13.51
CA ASP A 140 2.58 2.90 -14.92
C ASP A 140 2.76 4.40 -15.15
N HIS A 141 2.17 5.23 -14.29
CA HIS A 141 2.40 6.67 -14.27
C HIS A 141 3.88 7.03 -14.05
N PHE A 142 4.55 6.43 -13.07
CA PHE A 142 5.99 6.67 -12.85
C PHE A 142 6.84 6.30 -14.06
N ALA A 143 6.52 5.19 -14.73
CA ALA A 143 7.23 4.77 -15.93
C ALA A 143 6.98 5.71 -17.11
N THR A 144 5.76 6.24 -17.28
CA THR A 144 5.49 7.25 -18.34
C THR A 144 6.29 8.54 -18.14
N LYS A 145 6.64 8.86 -16.89
CA LYS A 145 7.50 10.00 -16.54
C LYS A 145 9.00 9.72 -16.65
N GLY A 146 9.40 8.52 -17.10
CA GLY A 146 10.80 8.15 -17.23
C GLY A 146 11.49 7.86 -15.88
N ILE A 147 10.73 7.49 -14.84
CA ILE A 147 11.25 7.11 -13.52
C ILE A 147 11.06 5.60 -13.24
N PRO A 148 11.45 4.67 -14.15
CA PRO A 148 11.35 3.25 -13.85
C PRO A 148 12.50 2.81 -12.95
N VAL A 149 12.20 2.58 -11.68
CA VAL A 149 13.17 2.06 -10.72
C VAL A 149 13.33 0.55 -10.87
N LYS A 150 14.54 0.01 -10.74
CA LYS A 150 14.76 -1.45 -10.86
C LYS A 150 14.11 -2.22 -9.70
N THR A 151 14.04 -1.59 -8.54
CA THR A 151 13.56 -2.17 -7.29
C THR A 151 12.78 -1.13 -6.50
N TRP A 152 11.59 -1.50 -6.01
CA TRP A 152 10.73 -0.62 -5.20
C TRP A 152 11.46 0.02 -4.01
N THR A 153 12.31 -0.73 -3.31
CA THR A 153 13.07 -0.25 -2.16
C THR A 153 14.14 0.80 -2.49
N LYS A 154 14.50 0.97 -3.76
CA LYS A 154 15.44 2.01 -4.23
C LYS A 154 14.74 3.20 -4.87
N THR A 155 13.43 3.31 -4.69
CA THR A 155 12.64 4.43 -5.21
C THR A 155 12.93 5.69 -4.40
N ASP A 156 12.94 6.83 -5.07
CA ASP A 156 13.04 8.14 -4.43
C ASP A 156 11.92 8.35 -3.38
N SER A 157 12.24 9.04 -2.29
CA SER A 157 11.35 9.21 -1.14
C SER A 157 10.06 9.94 -1.52
N LEU A 158 10.12 10.91 -2.44
CA LEU A 158 8.95 11.61 -2.96
C LEU A 158 7.97 10.68 -3.68
N ASN A 159 8.49 9.77 -4.50
CA ASN A 159 7.66 8.81 -5.24
C ASN A 159 7.09 7.72 -4.32
N GLN A 160 7.85 7.31 -3.28
CA GLN A 160 7.33 6.43 -2.24
C GLN A 160 6.20 7.09 -1.46
N GLN A 161 6.39 8.34 -1.03
CA GLN A 161 5.36 9.11 -0.32
C GLN A 161 4.11 9.28 -1.19
N TYR A 162 4.27 9.64 -2.47
CA TYR A 162 3.15 9.71 -3.42
C TYR A 162 2.37 8.39 -3.48
N TYR A 163 3.07 7.26 -3.61
CA TYR A 163 2.46 5.94 -3.65
C TYR A 163 1.70 5.63 -2.36
N TYR A 164 2.29 5.87 -1.19
CA TYR A 164 1.63 5.62 0.09
C TYR A 164 0.38 6.49 0.25
N THR A 165 0.47 7.79 -0.05
CA THR A 165 -0.66 8.70 0.04
C THR A 165 -1.79 8.28 -0.90
N ASP A 166 -1.50 7.96 -2.16
CA ASP A 166 -2.54 7.62 -3.14
C ASP A 166 -3.19 6.26 -2.83
N MET A 167 -2.39 5.26 -2.43
CA MET A 167 -2.90 3.95 -1.98
C MET A 167 -3.80 4.08 -0.74
N CYS A 168 -3.36 4.83 0.28
CA CYS A 168 -4.12 5.05 1.51
C CYS A 168 -5.37 5.90 1.29
N ARG A 169 -5.35 6.80 0.31
CA ARG A 169 -6.52 7.59 -0.10
C ARG A 169 -7.57 6.71 -0.78
N GLN A 170 -7.14 5.82 -1.68
CA GLN A 170 -8.03 4.95 -2.44
C GLN A 170 -8.55 3.76 -1.60
N PHE A 171 -7.75 3.28 -0.65
CA PHE A 171 -8.03 2.12 0.19
C PHE A 171 -7.80 2.45 1.67
N PRO A 172 -8.83 2.94 2.39
CA PRO A 172 -8.71 3.33 3.80
C PRO A 172 -8.24 2.20 4.73
N GLU A 173 -8.46 0.94 4.36
CA GLU A 173 -8.02 -0.25 5.09
C GLU A 173 -6.49 -0.30 5.25
N LEU A 174 -5.76 0.33 4.32
CA LEU A 174 -4.30 0.41 4.36
C LEU A 174 -3.78 1.45 5.35
N ARG A 175 -4.64 2.38 5.81
CA ARG A 175 -4.30 3.38 6.83
C ARG A 175 -4.36 2.84 8.25
N LEU A 176 -4.97 1.67 8.45
CA LEU A 176 -5.10 0.99 9.73
C LEU A 176 -3.78 0.26 10.07
N CYS A 177 -2.66 0.99 10.03
CA CYS A 177 -1.33 0.46 10.32
C CYS A 177 -0.30 1.56 10.60
N ASP A 178 0.82 1.16 11.19
CA ASP A 178 1.93 2.05 11.47
C ASP A 178 2.84 2.22 10.24
N LEU A 179 3.28 3.47 10.00
CA LEU A 179 4.27 3.82 8.97
C LEU A 179 3.94 3.29 7.56
N ASN A 180 2.65 3.17 7.21
CA ASN A 180 2.18 2.67 5.91
C ASN A 180 2.71 1.27 5.54
N TRP A 181 3.08 0.42 6.52
CA TRP A 181 3.74 -0.84 6.23
C TRP A 181 2.88 -1.79 5.37
N LYS A 182 1.55 -1.71 5.47
CA LYS A 182 0.64 -2.49 4.62
C LYS A 182 0.77 -2.11 3.15
N ALA A 183 0.84 -0.82 2.85
CA ALA A 183 1.05 -0.33 1.48
C ALA A 183 2.44 -0.70 0.96
N ASP A 184 3.48 -0.56 1.79
CA ASP A 184 4.84 -0.99 1.43
C ASP A 184 4.90 -2.51 1.15
N LYS A 185 4.22 -3.32 1.97
CA LYS A 185 4.15 -4.77 1.76
C LYS A 185 3.48 -5.13 0.43
N ILE A 186 2.39 -4.45 0.05
CA ILE A 186 1.75 -4.62 -1.27
C ILE A 186 2.74 -4.31 -2.39
N ALA A 187 3.49 -3.22 -2.23
CA ALA A 187 4.47 -2.82 -3.22
C ALA A 187 5.57 -3.87 -3.37
N VAL A 188 6.21 -4.29 -2.28
CA VAL A 188 7.25 -5.34 -2.30
C VAL A 188 6.75 -6.62 -2.95
N ASP A 189 5.55 -7.08 -2.60
CA ASP A 189 5.01 -8.36 -3.09
C ASP A 189 4.59 -8.29 -4.58
N THR A 190 4.16 -7.11 -5.07
CA THR A 190 3.56 -6.98 -6.40
C THR A 190 4.52 -6.36 -7.44
N TYR A 191 5.50 -5.56 -7.00
CA TYR A 191 6.36 -4.77 -7.88
C TYR A 191 7.22 -5.62 -8.80
N SER A 192 7.85 -6.68 -8.27
CA SER A 192 8.74 -7.56 -9.02
C SER A 192 8.06 -8.17 -10.25
N SER A 193 6.84 -8.67 -10.08
CA SER A 193 6.02 -9.24 -11.16
C SER A 193 5.59 -8.19 -12.19
N TRP A 194 5.24 -6.98 -11.76
CA TRP A 194 4.92 -5.89 -12.69
C TRP A 194 6.15 -5.49 -13.50
N TYR A 195 7.30 -5.32 -12.84
CA TYR A 195 8.53 -4.88 -13.47
C TYR A 195 9.08 -5.91 -14.45
N SER A 196 9.03 -7.20 -14.12
CA SER A 196 9.45 -8.28 -15.02
C SER A 196 8.62 -8.33 -16.30
N ASN A 197 7.30 -8.15 -16.19
CA ASN A 197 6.37 -8.21 -17.33
C ASN A 197 6.51 -7.03 -18.29
N ARG A 198 7.13 -5.94 -17.83
CA ARG A 198 7.25 -4.70 -18.59
C ARG A 198 8.56 -4.56 -19.34
N ARG A 199 9.56 -5.40 -19.02
CA ARG A 199 10.78 -5.44 -19.80
C ARG A 199 10.45 -5.96 -21.20
N PRO A 200 10.88 -5.27 -22.28
CA PRO A 200 10.83 -5.87 -23.60
C PRO A 200 11.55 -7.21 -23.51
N ALA A 201 11.01 -8.26 -24.15
CA ALA A 201 11.59 -9.59 -24.15
C ALA A 201 12.94 -9.58 -24.91
N THR A 202 13.96 -8.99 -24.30
CA THR A 202 15.34 -9.06 -24.76
C THR A 202 15.82 -10.46 -24.44
N SER A 203 16.01 -11.27 -25.47
CA SER A 203 16.41 -12.68 -25.48
C SER A 203 15.36 -13.70 -25.00
N PHE A 204 14.45 -14.07 -25.91
CA PHE A 204 14.24 -15.50 -26.10
C PHE A 204 15.56 -16.08 -26.62
N THR A 205 16.46 -16.49 -25.72
CA THR A 205 17.48 -17.49 -26.08
C THR A 205 16.71 -18.78 -26.30
N ILE A 206 16.17 -18.95 -27.51
CA ILE A 206 15.70 -20.24 -28.00
C ILE A 206 16.92 -21.14 -27.84
N LYS A 207 16.84 -22.08 -26.90
CA LYS A 207 17.79 -23.17 -26.77
C LYS A 207 17.69 -23.94 -28.09
N ASN A 208 18.54 -23.61 -29.06
CA ASN A 208 18.75 -24.43 -30.23
C ASN A 208 19.26 -25.77 -29.70
N GLU A 209 18.43 -26.81 -29.81
CA GLU A 209 18.93 -28.17 -29.72
C GLU A 209 19.97 -28.29 -30.83
N ALA A 210 21.24 -28.40 -30.42
CA ALA A 210 22.32 -28.69 -31.34
C ALA A 210 22.03 -30.09 -31.90
N ASP A 211 21.66 -30.09 -33.18
CA ASP A 211 21.48 -31.26 -34.02
C ASP A 211 22.85 -31.95 -34.16
N SER A 212 23.19 -32.81 -33.22
CA SER A 212 24.29 -33.76 -33.37
C SER A 212 23.83 -34.87 -34.30
N ALA A 213 24.03 -34.66 -35.60
CA ALA A 213 24.05 -35.73 -36.58
C ALA A 213 25.29 -36.61 -36.36
N ASP A 214 25.08 -37.85 -35.89
CA ASP A 214 25.73 -39.01 -36.52
C ASP A 214 24.98 -40.34 -36.24
N LYS A 215 24.21 -40.73 -37.26
CA LYS A 215 24.10 -42.04 -37.95
C LYS A 215 23.82 -43.38 -37.22
N HIS A 216 22.87 -44.07 -37.88
CA HIS A 216 22.58 -45.51 -38.00
C HIS A 216 21.73 -46.24 -36.92
N SER A 217 20.44 -46.40 -37.22
CA SER A 217 19.83 -47.73 -37.37
C SER A 217 18.48 -47.66 -38.11
N LEU A 218 18.37 -48.46 -39.16
CA LEU A 218 17.23 -48.64 -40.04
C LEU A 218 16.10 -49.42 -39.34
N VAL A 219 14.86 -48.94 -39.34
CA VAL A 219 13.68 -49.78 -39.65
C VAL A 219 12.57 -48.94 -40.33
N LYS A 220 12.13 -49.46 -41.47
CA LYS A 220 11.06 -49.01 -42.38
C LYS A 220 9.66 -48.99 -41.76
N ARG A 221 8.86 -47.98 -42.14
CA ARG A 221 7.61 -48.07 -42.95
C ARG A 221 6.91 -46.70 -42.93
N ALA A 222 7.01 -45.92 -44.02
CA ALA A 222 6.11 -45.91 -45.17
C ALA A 222 4.72 -45.32 -44.85
N GLY A 223 4.49 -44.08 -45.32
CA GLY A 223 3.20 -43.37 -45.27
C GLY A 223 3.38 -41.89 -45.59
N THR A 224 3.37 -41.57 -46.89
CA THR A 224 3.52 -40.24 -47.50
C THR A 224 2.40 -39.24 -47.14
N PRO A 225 2.63 -37.93 -47.35
CA PRO A 225 1.81 -36.84 -46.83
C PRO A 225 0.63 -36.50 -47.75
N SER A 226 -0.48 -36.04 -47.18
CA SER A 226 -1.58 -35.45 -47.94
C SER A 226 -1.84 -34.02 -47.46
N LEU A 227 -1.45 -33.08 -48.32
CA LEU A 227 -1.99 -31.73 -48.37
C LEU A 227 -3.31 -31.79 -49.13
N HIS A 228 -4.45 -31.51 -48.49
CA HIS A 228 -5.59 -30.87 -49.17
C HIS A 228 -6.64 -30.34 -48.18
N ALA A 229 -6.90 -29.04 -48.34
CA ALA A 229 -8.21 -28.40 -48.41
C ALA A 229 -9.28 -28.66 -47.33
N SER A 230 -9.65 -27.56 -46.69
CA SER A 230 -11.01 -26.98 -46.68
C SER A 230 -12.21 -27.84 -46.27
N GLN A 231 -12.93 -27.36 -45.25
CA GLN A 231 -14.39 -27.08 -45.19
C GLN A 231 -14.82 -27.16 -43.71
N SER A 232 -15.22 -26.08 -43.06
CA SER A 232 -16.59 -25.52 -43.06
C SER A 232 -17.70 -26.55 -42.85
N LYS A 233 -18.39 -26.43 -41.70
CA LYS A 233 -19.75 -26.89 -41.29
C LYS A 233 -19.66 -27.27 -39.79
N LYS A 234 -20.61 -26.97 -38.90
CA LYS A 234 -22.02 -26.64 -39.05
C LYS A 234 -22.54 -26.07 -37.73
N LEU A 235 -23.41 -25.07 -37.82
CA LEU A 235 -24.38 -24.70 -36.79
C LEU A 235 -25.16 -25.94 -36.31
N LYS A 236 -25.48 -25.97 -35.01
CA LYS A 236 -26.72 -26.59 -34.54
C LYS A 236 -27.34 -25.71 -33.44
N LYS A 237 -28.37 -24.95 -33.85
CA LYS A 237 -29.44 -24.44 -33.00
C LYS A 237 -30.37 -25.61 -32.63
N ALA A 238 -30.86 -25.62 -31.39
CA ALA A 238 -32.26 -25.91 -31.06
C ALA A 238 -32.56 -25.43 -29.63
N ASP A 239 -33.64 -24.66 -29.50
CA ASP A 239 -34.20 -24.03 -28.28
C ASP A 239 -35.05 -25.03 -27.44
N PRO A 240 -36.10 -24.61 -26.67
CA PRO A 240 -36.03 -24.41 -25.23
C PRO A 240 -37.08 -25.23 -24.45
N SER A 241 -36.84 -25.52 -23.16
CA SER A 241 -37.90 -25.91 -22.20
C SER A 241 -37.44 -25.40 -20.83
N THR A 242 -38.04 -24.36 -20.25
CA THR A 242 -39.37 -24.34 -19.58
C THR A 242 -39.52 -25.48 -18.58
N THR A 243 -39.01 -25.28 -17.36
CA THR A 243 -39.51 -26.00 -16.18
C THR A 243 -39.49 -25.10 -14.94
N ALA A 244 -40.70 -24.73 -14.55
CA ALA A 244 -41.24 -24.56 -13.20
C ALA A 244 -40.36 -23.97 -12.09
N ILE A 245 -40.78 -22.77 -11.70
CA ILE A 245 -40.71 -22.18 -10.38
C ILE A 245 -41.23 -23.18 -9.34
N THR A 246 -40.40 -23.53 -8.35
CA THR A 246 -40.83 -24.12 -7.09
C THR A 246 -40.20 -23.32 -5.95
N GLN A 247 -40.97 -22.38 -5.41
CA GLN A 247 -40.71 -21.77 -4.10
C GLN A 247 -40.99 -22.80 -3.00
N PRO A 248 -40.10 -22.97 -2.01
CA PRO A 248 -40.49 -23.55 -0.74
C PRO A 248 -40.93 -22.46 0.24
N SER A 249 -42.12 -22.74 0.77
CA SER A 249 -42.90 -22.05 1.77
C SER A 249 -42.14 -21.68 3.05
N ILE A 250 -42.52 -20.50 3.54
CA ILE A 250 -42.37 -19.97 4.89
C ILE A 250 -43.01 -20.92 5.91
N SER A 251 -42.38 -21.08 7.08
CA SER A 251 -43.05 -21.36 8.34
C SER A 251 -42.22 -20.80 9.51
N PRO A 252 -42.86 -20.09 10.46
CA PRO A 252 -42.19 -19.48 11.60
C PRO A 252 -42.08 -20.49 12.73
N THR A 253 -40.91 -20.63 13.37
CA THR A 253 -40.79 -21.42 14.59
C THR A 253 -39.76 -20.80 15.53
N ARG A 254 -40.31 -20.08 16.51
CA ARG A 254 -40.04 -20.24 17.95
C ARG A 254 -38.69 -19.74 18.47
N ALA A 255 -38.76 -18.57 19.10
CA ALA A 255 -37.88 -18.15 20.19
C ALA A 255 -37.81 -19.21 21.30
N PRO A 256 -36.66 -19.30 22.00
CA PRO A 256 -36.73 -19.03 23.43
C PRO A 256 -35.55 -18.24 24.00
N SER A 257 -35.90 -17.50 25.04
CA SER A 257 -35.13 -17.30 26.27
C SER A 257 -33.85 -16.47 26.23
N SER A 258 -34.07 -15.22 26.62
CA SER A 258 -33.26 -14.46 27.59
C SER A 258 -32.46 -15.37 28.54
N GLN A 259 -31.13 -15.30 28.43
CA GLN A 259 -30.25 -15.60 29.55
C GLN A 259 -29.38 -14.38 29.85
N SER A 260 -29.33 -14.12 31.13
CA SER A 260 -28.86 -12.95 31.86
C SER A 260 -27.37 -12.69 31.77
N LEU A 261 -27.03 -11.41 31.69
CA LEU A 261 -25.76 -10.80 32.10
C LEU A 261 -25.29 -11.34 33.47
N PRO A 262 -24.00 -11.70 33.62
CA PRO A 262 -23.27 -11.50 34.85
C PRO A 262 -22.54 -10.15 34.81
N GLN A 263 -22.77 -9.35 35.85
CA GLN A 263 -22.09 -8.11 36.17
C GLN A 263 -20.56 -8.30 36.40
N PRO A 264 -19.78 -7.21 36.29
CA PRO A 264 -18.33 -7.22 36.37
C PRO A 264 -17.83 -7.31 37.82
N THR A 265 -16.88 -8.20 38.07
CA THR A 265 -16.04 -8.17 39.28
C THR A 265 -14.72 -7.46 38.96
N SER A 266 -14.63 -6.18 39.30
CA SER A 266 -13.39 -5.56 39.82
C SER A 266 -13.31 -5.91 41.31
N PRO A 267 -12.14 -6.10 41.96
CA PRO A 267 -10.98 -5.19 41.84
C PRO A 267 -9.60 -5.89 41.90
N HIS A 268 -8.53 -5.26 41.40
CA HIS A 268 -7.20 -5.32 42.03
C HIS A 268 -6.37 -4.13 41.54
N GLY A 269 -6.16 -3.18 42.45
CA GLY A 269 -5.27 -2.04 42.23
C GLY A 269 -3.83 -2.48 42.31
N HIS A 270 -3.09 -2.31 41.22
CA HIS A 270 -1.64 -2.27 41.26
C HIS A 270 -1.22 -0.80 41.32
N GLN A 271 -0.71 -0.41 42.50
CA GLN A 271 0.13 0.77 42.65
C GLN A 271 1.37 0.56 41.80
N THR A 272 1.52 1.35 40.74
CA THR A 272 2.80 1.49 40.02
C THR A 272 3.54 2.69 40.59
N ASN A 273 4.72 2.40 41.14
CA ASN A 273 5.64 3.36 41.75
C ASN A 273 6.08 4.43 40.74
N GLY A 274 6.10 5.68 41.19
CA GLY A 274 6.45 6.87 40.40
C GLY A 274 7.95 7.12 40.22
N ASP A 275 8.81 6.11 40.39
CA ASP A 275 10.27 6.31 40.37
C ASP A 275 10.91 6.08 38.98
N GLU A 276 10.17 5.57 37.99
CA GLU A 276 10.75 5.22 36.69
C GLU A 276 10.88 6.42 35.72
N LEU A 277 10.16 7.52 35.96
CA LEU A 277 10.23 8.73 35.11
C LEU A 277 11.37 9.69 35.49
N GLN A 278 11.92 9.61 36.70
CA GLN A 278 13.09 10.44 37.06
C GLN A 278 14.41 9.83 36.57
N GLN A 279 14.51 8.50 36.51
CA GLN A 279 15.71 7.84 35.97
C GLN A 279 15.85 8.06 34.45
N ALA A 280 14.75 8.08 33.71
CA ALA A 280 14.76 8.31 32.26
C ALA A 280 15.15 9.75 31.87
N LEU A 281 14.97 10.74 32.76
CA LEU A 281 15.40 12.13 32.50
C LEU A 281 16.90 12.34 32.78
N GLN A 282 17.51 11.57 33.67
CA GLN A 282 18.96 11.62 33.91
C GLN A 282 19.78 10.97 32.79
N ASP A 283 19.25 9.95 32.12
CA ASP A 283 19.96 9.28 31.03
C ASP A 283 20.00 10.10 29.72
N VAL A 284 19.05 11.03 29.51
CA VAL A 284 19.05 11.91 28.33
C VAL A 284 20.07 13.06 28.44
N GLU A 285 20.34 13.54 29.66
CA GLU A 285 21.27 14.66 29.88
C GLU A 285 22.74 14.25 29.68
N LEU A 286 23.06 12.97 29.88
CA LEU A 286 24.41 12.43 29.72
C LEU A 286 24.82 12.24 28.25
N VAL A 287 23.86 12.06 27.34
CA VAL A 287 24.12 11.86 25.90
C VAL A 287 24.43 13.18 25.18
N ILE A 288 23.88 14.31 25.65
CA ILE A 288 24.10 15.61 25.00
C ILE A 288 25.54 16.14 25.24
N SER A 289 26.16 15.75 26.36
CA SER A 289 27.51 16.22 26.71
C SER A 289 28.65 15.52 25.92
N ALA A 290 28.38 14.39 25.27
CA ALA A 290 29.41 13.61 24.57
C ALA A 290 29.67 14.04 23.11
N ASN A 291 28.84 14.92 22.54
CA ASN A 291 28.93 15.27 21.11
C ASN A 291 29.67 16.60 20.81
N ASN A 292 30.27 17.24 21.82
CA ASN A 292 30.92 18.55 21.63
C ASN A 292 32.45 18.50 21.42
N ASP A 293 33.06 17.32 21.38
CA ASP A 293 34.54 17.16 21.34
C ASP A 293 35.12 16.74 19.97
N TYR A 294 34.34 16.78 18.88
CA TYR A 294 34.87 16.48 17.54
C TYR A 294 35.18 17.76 16.75
N SER A 295 36.23 18.47 17.17
CA SER A 295 36.84 19.57 16.42
C SER A 295 38.34 19.36 16.29
N GLY A 296 38.82 19.14 15.06
CA GLY A 296 40.23 19.33 14.71
C GLY A 296 40.86 18.17 13.93
N GLY A 297 40.95 18.32 12.61
CA GLY A 297 41.71 17.41 11.75
C GLY A 297 41.69 17.84 10.29
N VAL A 298 42.23 19.02 9.99
CA VAL A 298 42.52 19.44 8.61
C VAL A 298 44.01 19.19 8.39
N GLU A 299 44.36 18.03 7.85
CA GLU A 299 45.71 17.74 7.34
C GLU A 299 45.87 18.21 5.89
N GLY A 300 47.08 18.66 5.61
CA GLY A 300 47.43 19.56 4.52
C GLY A 300 47.54 18.90 3.15
N VAL A 301 47.27 19.72 2.14
CA VAL A 301 47.57 19.43 0.74
C VAL A 301 48.90 20.11 0.42
N GLU A 302 49.97 19.31 0.32
CA GLU A 302 51.23 19.73 -0.27
C GLU A 302 51.10 19.77 -1.80
N THR A 303 51.29 20.95 -2.37
CA THR A 303 51.43 21.17 -3.81
C THR A 303 52.90 21.04 -4.19
N THR A 304 53.28 19.94 -4.83
CA THR A 304 54.56 19.81 -5.54
C THR A 304 54.41 20.35 -6.95
N THR A 305 55.33 21.23 -7.31
CA THR A 305 55.43 21.91 -8.62
C THR A 305 56.54 21.23 -9.40
N GLU A 306 56.29 20.86 -10.65
CA GLU A 306 57.28 20.71 -11.73
C GLU A 306 56.75 21.42 -12.98
#